data_AF-A0A0A7KXC2-F1
#
_entry.id   AF-A0A0A7KXC2-F1
#
_cell.length_a   1.000
_cell.length_b   1.000
_cell.length_c   1.000
_cell.angle_alpha   90.00
_cell.angle_beta   90.00
_cell.angle_gamma   90.00
#
_symmetry.space_group_name_H-M   'P 1'
#
loop_
_entity.id
_entity.type
_entity.pdbx_description
1 polymer ?
#
loop_
_entity_poly.entity_id
_entity_poly.type
_entity_poly.pdbx_seq_one_letter_code
_entity_poly.pdbx_strand_id
1 'polypeptide(L)'
;FIEAALTLFGSGWVWLVLKREERQLKIVRTSNAICPLVWDDIPIICLDMWEHAYYLDYKNERGKYVDAFMNHLVSWNAAMVRMARAEAFVNLGEPNIPVA
;
A
#
# COMPACT_ATOMS: atom_id res chain seq x y z
N PHE A 1 6.71 7.94 2.85
CA PHE A 1 5.77 7.49 1.80
C PHE A 1 5.90 8.35 0.55
N ILE A 2 5.72 9.68 0.66
CA ILE A 2 5.89 10.64 -0.45
C ILE A 2 7.21 10.45 -1.21
N GLU A 3 8.34 10.40 -0.50
CA GLU A 3 9.65 10.16 -1.13
C GLU A 3 9.69 8.87 -1.97
N ALA A 4 9.10 7.78 -1.47
CA ALA A 4 9.03 6.52 -2.22
C ALA A 4 8.20 6.64 -3.50
N ALA A 5 7.11 7.41 -3.46
CA ALA A 5 6.29 7.70 -4.64
C ALA A 5 7.04 8.57 -5.67
N LEU A 6 7.71 9.62 -5.21
CA LEU A 6 8.47 10.51 -6.09
C LEU A 6 9.74 9.88 -6.64
N THR A 7 10.33 8.90 -5.97
CA THR A 7 11.53 8.20 -6.46
C THR A 7 11.21 6.91 -7.22
N LEU A 8 9.93 6.53 -7.34
CA LEU A 8 9.53 5.42 -8.19
C LEU A 8 9.75 5.79 -9.66
N PHE A 9 10.44 4.92 -10.39
CA PHE A 9 10.72 5.10 -11.81
C PHE A 9 9.80 4.20 -12.64
N GLY A 10 9.19 4.77 -13.68
CA GLY A 10 8.21 4.08 -14.52
C GLY A 10 6.90 3.77 -13.79
N SER A 11 6.16 2.81 -14.34
CA SER A 11 4.86 2.39 -13.83
C SER A 11 4.97 1.46 -12.62
N GLY A 12 4.09 1.66 -11.65
CA GLY A 12 4.05 0.82 -10.46
C GLY A 12 3.23 1.42 -9.33
N TRP A 13 3.56 0.98 -8.12
CA TRP A 13 2.75 1.20 -6.93
C TRP A 13 3.63 1.50 -5.72
N VAL A 14 3.10 2.28 -4.78
CA VAL A 14 3.68 2.47 -3.46
C VAL A 14 2.73 1.97 -2.40
N TRP A 15 3.27 1.16 -1.49
CA TRP A 15 2.50 0.45 -0.49
C TRP A 15 3.00 0.82 0.89
N LEU A 16 2.08 0.96 1.84
CA LEU A 16 2.36 0.72 3.25
C LEU A 16 1.90 -0.70 3.54
N VAL A 17 2.81 -1.55 3.98
CA VAL A 17 2.52 -2.96 4.27
C VAL A 17 2.91 -3.29 5.71
N LEU A 18 2.24 -4.25 6.31
CA LEU A 18 2.73 -4.96 7.48
C LEU A 18 3.52 -6.19 7.00
N LYS A 19 4.82 -6.21 7.29
CA LYS A 19 5.69 -7.38 7.08
C LYS A 19 5.30 -8.45 8.10
N ARG A 20 4.75 -9.58 7.63
CA ARG A 20 4.18 -10.62 8.50
C ARG A 20 5.22 -11.22 9.46
N GLU A 21 6.38 -11.62 8.91
CA GLU A 21 7.46 -12.23 9.68
C GLU A 21 8.12 -11.26 10.65
N GLU A 22 8.39 -10.04 10.17
CA GLU A 22 9.11 -9.01 10.93
C GLU A 22 8.18 -8.24 11.90
N ARG A 23 6.86 -8.39 11.76
CA ARG A 23 5.82 -7.69 12.53
C ARG A 23 5.98 -6.17 12.53
N GLN A 24 6.42 -5.60 11.41
CA GLN A 24 6.66 -4.17 11.29
C GLN A 24 6.08 -3.56 10.02
N LEU A 25 5.70 -2.29 10.11
CA LEU A 25 5.28 -1.53 8.94
C LEU A 25 6.49 -1.19 8.06
N LYS A 26 6.36 -1.41 6.76
CA LYS A 26 7.33 -0.98 5.75
C LYS A 26 6.65 -0.26 4.60
N ILE A 27 7.39 0.67 4.02
CA ILE A 27 7.05 1.25 2.72
C ILE A 27 7.71 0.39 1.65
N VAL A 28 6.92 -0.13 0.72
CA VAL A 28 7.38 -0.96 -0.38
C VAL A 28 7.01 -0.30 -1.70
N ARG A 29 7.88 -0.46 -2.70
CA ARG A 29 7.64 -0.03 -4.07
C ARG A 29 7.62 -1.25 -4.95
N THR A 30 6.65 -1.35 -5.84
CA THR A 30 6.59 -2.43 -6.81
C THR A 30 6.43 -1.87 -8.22
N SER A 31 7.04 -2.53 -9.20
CA SER A 31 6.91 -2.15 -10.60
C SER A 31 5.76 -2.93 -11.25
N ASN A 32 5.11 -2.29 -12.23
CA ASN A 32 4.08 -2.89 -13.07
C ASN A 32 2.96 -3.54 -12.25
N ALA A 33 2.75 -4.85 -12.38
CA ALA A 33 1.65 -5.58 -11.77
C ALA A 33 2.02 -6.30 -10.45
N ILE A 34 3.23 -6.11 -9.93
CA ILE A 34 3.69 -6.82 -8.74
C ILE A 34 2.92 -6.32 -7.51
N CYS A 35 2.33 -7.25 -6.76
CA CYS A 35 1.58 -6.98 -5.53
C CYS A 35 2.32 -7.57 -4.32
N PRO A 36 2.44 -6.87 -3.18
CA PRO A 36 3.15 -7.37 -2.01
C PRO A 36 2.66 -8.71 -1.44
N LEU A 37 1.45 -9.12 -1.79
CA LEU A 37 0.89 -10.42 -1.43
C LEU A 37 1.76 -11.60 -1.87
N VAL A 38 2.61 -11.44 -2.90
CA VAL A 38 3.53 -12.51 -3.33
C VAL A 38 4.66 -12.79 -2.33
N TRP A 39 4.84 -11.93 -1.33
CA TRP A 39 5.80 -12.09 -0.24
C TRP A 39 5.12 -12.23 1.14
N ASP A 40 3.84 -12.58 1.16
CA ASP A 40 3.02 -12.69 2.38
C ASP A 40 2.91 -11.40 3.21
N ASP A 41 3.28 -10.27 2.62
CA ASP A 41 3.07 -8.95 3.20
C ASP A 41 1.58 -8.60 3.18
N ILE A 42 1.12 -7.86 4.19
CA ILE A 42 -0.28 -7.45 4.30
C ILE A 42 -0.40 -5.97 3.91
N PRO A 43 -0.99 -5.62 2.74
CA PRO A 43 -1.13 -4.23 2.33
C PRO A 43 -2.14 -3.45 3.17
N ILE A 44 -1.75 -2.25 3.62
CA ILE A 44 -2.57 -1.34 4.44
C ILE A 44 -3.04 -0.13 3.64
N ILE A 45 -2.10 0.51 2.92
CA ILE A 45 -2.34 1.64 2.01
C ILE A 45 -1.65 1.32 0.69
N CYS A 46 -2.29 1.68 -0.42
CA CYS A 46 -1.73 1.58 -1.76
C CYS A 46 -1.96 2.89 -2.50
N LEU A 47 -0.93 3.34 -3.23
CA LEU A 47 -0.99 4.45 -4.17
C LEU A 47 -0.56 3.95 -5.55
N ASP A 48 -1.46 4.12 -6.52
CA ASP A 48 -1.18 3.89 -7.93
C ASP A 48 -0.33 5.05 -8.48
N MET A 49 0.84 4.72 -9.04
CA MET A 49 1.78 5.66 -9.64
C MET A 49 1.88 5.50 -11.16
N TRP A 50 0.99 4.74 -11.79
CA TRP A 50 0.84 4.75 -13.24
C TRP A 50 0.37 6.14 -13.70
N GLU A 51 0.94 6.63 -14.80
CA GLU A 51 0.59 7.97 -15.32
C GLU A 51 -0.92 8.11 -15.53
N HIS A 52 -1.60 7.06 -16.02
CA HIS A 52 -3.05 7.10 -16.23
C HIS A 52 -3.88 7.35 -14.95
N ALA A 53 -3.32 7.13 -13.76
CA ALA A 53 -4.01 7.38 -12.49
C ALA A 53 -4.11 8.88 -12.16
N TYR A 54 -3.26 9.72 -12.74
CA TYR A 54 -3.17 11.14 -12.38
C TYR A 54 -3.00 12.11 -13.56
N TYR A 55 -2.70 11.63 -14.77
CA TYR A 55 -2.29 12.50 -15.87
C TYR A 55 -3.38 13.46 -16.35
N LEU A 56 -4.66 13.07 -16.25
CA LEU A 56 -5.76 13.94 -16.67
C LEU A 56 -5.79 15.23 -15.84
N ASP A 57 -5.66 15.12 -14.52
CA ASP A 57 -5.77 16.24 -13.58
C ASP A 57 -4.44 16.93 -13.29
N TYR A 58 -3.33 16.17 -13.24
CA TYR A 58 -2.03 16.65 -12.79
C TYR A 58 -0.94 16.66 -13.87
N LYS A 59 -1.17 16.04 -15.04
CA LYS A 59 -0.17 15.91 -16.12
C LYS A 59 1.15 15.34 -15.56
N ASN A 60 2.27 16.03 -15.78
CA ASN A 60 3.60 15.61 -15.30
C ASN A 60 3.85 15.96 -13.83
N GLU A 61 2.94 16.69 -13.18
CA GLU A 61 3.08 17.18 -11.80
C GLU A 61 2.71 16.09 -10.78
N ARG A 62 3.36 14.91 -10.87
CA ARG A 62 3.08 13.78 -9.97
C ARG A 62 3.23 14.12 -8.49
N GLY A 63 4.05 15.12 -8.15
CA GLY A 63 4.16 15.65 -6.79
C GLY A 63 2.82 16.12 -6.22
N LYS A 64 2.08 16.92 -7.00
CA LYS A 64 0.76 17.43 -6.59
C LYS A 64 -0.27 16.30 -6.43
N TYR A 65 -0.19 15.27 -7.26
CA TYR A 65 -1.04 14.09 -7.13
C TYR A 65 -0.74 13.34 -5.81
N VAL A 66 0.54 13.08 -5.52
CA VAL A 66 0.97 12.41 -4.28
C VAL A 66 0.57 13.22 -3.05
N ASP A 67 0.76 14.54 -3.08
CA ASP A 67 0.37 15.44 -2.00
C ASP A 67 -1.15 15.46 -1.80
N ALA A 68 -1.92 15.56 -2.89
CA ALA A 68 -3.38 15.51 -2.82
C ALA A 68 -3.88 14.18 -2.23
N PHE A 69 -3.28 13.07 -2.66
CA PHE A 69 -3.59 11.76 -2.10
C PHE A 69 -3.33 11.71 -0.59
N MET A 70 -2.12 12.05 -0.16
CA MET A 70 -1.70 11.95 1.24
C MET A 70 -2.46 12.92 2.16
N ASN A 71 -2.74 14.13 1.70
CA ASN A 71 -3.36 15.17 2.52
C ASN A 71 -4.89 15.05 2.57
N HIS A 72 -5.52 14.46 1.55
CA HIS A 72 -6.99 14.55 1.40
C HIS A 72 -7.70 13.24 1.06
N LEU A 73 -7.04 12.25 0.45
CA LEU A 73 -7.73 11.07 -0.10
C LEU A 73 -7.48 9.78 0.67
N VAL A 74 -6.43 9.71 1.49
CA VAL A 74 -6.20 8.53 2.33
C VAL A 74 -7.36 8.35 3.32
N SER A 75 -8.08 7.24 3.16
CA SER A 75 -9.07 6.82 4.16
C SER A 75 -8.38 6.17 5.35
N TRP A 76 -8.05 6.98 6.36
CA TRP A 76 -7.40 6.51 7.58
C TRP A 76 -8.24 5.51 8.36
N ASN A 77 -9.57 5.65 8.36
CA ASN A 77 -10.47 4.67 8.99
C ASN A 77 -10.33 3.29 8.34
N ALA A 78 -10.29 3.22 7.00
CA ALA A 78 -10.09 1.97 6.30
C ALA A 78 -8.68 1.39 6.55
N ALA A 79 -7.65 2.25 6.60
CA ALA A 79 -6.30 1.83 6.95
C ALA A 79 -6.23 1.23 8.37
N MET A 80 -6.88 1.86 9.35
CA MET A 80 -6.95 1.36 10.73
C MET A 80 -7.70 0.02 10.82
N VAL A 81 -8.83 -0.12 10.10
CA VAL A 81 -9.56 -1.41 10.05
C VAL A 81 -8.71 -2.51 9.43
N ARG A 82 -7.97 -2.21 8.36
CA ARG A 82 -7.01 -3.17 7.75
C ARG A 82 -5.88 -3.52 8.71
N MET A 83 -5.32 -2.53 9.40
CA MET A 83 -4.25 -2.73 10.38
C MET A 83 -4.70 -3.64 11.53
N ALA A 84 -5.86 -3.38 12.14
CA ALA A 84 -6.39 -4.20 13.22
C ALA A 84 -6.60 -5.67 12.80
N ARG A 85 -7.09 -5.89 11.57
CA ARG A 85 -7.21 -7.25 11.00
C ARG A 85 -5.84 -7.89 10.76
N ALA A 86 -4.88 -7.12 10.25
CA ALA A 86 -3.53 -7.59 9.99
C ALA A 86 -2.81 -8.00 11.29
N GLU A 87 -2.90 -7.18 12.35
CA GLU A 87 -2.35 -7.49 13.66
C GLU A 87 -3.00 -8.72 14.29
N ALA A 88 -4.33 -8.84 14.22
CA ALA A 88 -5.03 -10.01 14.71
C ALA A 88 -4.55 -11.29 14.01
N PHE A 89 -4.40 -11.24 12.68
CA PHE A 89 -3.90 -12.35 11.88
C PHE A 89 -2.44 -12.72 12.17
N VAL A 90 -1.57 -11.73 12.38
CA VAL A 90 -0.15 -11.94 12.72
C VAL A 90 0.02 -12.48 14.14
N ASN A 91 -0.79 -12.02 15.09
CA ASN A 91 -0.67 -12.38 16.50
C ASN A 91 -1.34 -13.72 16.85
N LEU A 92 -2.48 -14.03 16.22
CA LEU A 92 -3.27 -15.24 16.52
C LEU A 92 -2.94 -16.42 15.61
N GLY A 93 -2.16 -16.20 14.55
CA GLY A 93 -1.91 -17.19 13.51
C GLY A 93 -3.08 -17.33 12.53
N GLU A 94 -2.94 -18.22 11.56
CA GLU A 94 -4.01 -18.49 10.61
C GLU A 94 -5.22 -19.10 11.33
N PRO A 95 -6.45 -18.61 11.06
CA PRO A 95 -7.64 -19.22 11.61
C PRO A 95 -7.66 -20.69 11.24
N ASN A 96 -7.71 -21.58 12.23
CA ASN A 96 -7.89 -23.00 11.99
C ASN A 96 -9.35 -23.19 11.55
N ILE A 97 -9.60 -23.13 10.23
CA ILE A 97 -10.92 -23.38 9.66
C ILE A 97 -11.14 -24.89 9.72
N PRO A 98 -12.08 -25.40 10.53
CA PRO A 98 -12.37 -26.82 10.55
C PRO A 98 -12.81 -27.22 9.14
N VAL A 99 -12.06 -28.13 8.52
CA VAL A 99 -12.48 -28.74 7.26
C VAL A 99 -13.68 -29.63 7.60
N ALA A 100 -14.80 -29.41 6.92
CA ALA A 100 -16.02 -30.19 7.09
C ALA A 100 -15.83 -31.66 6.71
#